data_AF-A0A485L352-F1
#
_entry.id   AF-A0A485L352-F1
#
_cell.length_a   1.000
_cell.length_b   1.000
_cell.length_c   1.000
_cell.angle_alpha   90.00
_cell.angle_beta   90.00
_cell.angle_gamma   90.00
#
_symmetry.space_group_name_H-M   'P 1'
#
loop_
_entity.id
_entity.type
_entity.pdbx_description
1 polymer ?
#
loop_
_entity_poly.entity_id
_entity_poly.type
_entity_poly.pdbx_seq_one_letter_code
_entity_poly.pdbx_strand_id
1 'polypeptide(L)'
;MDVLDLVFFRAIQTLQIERYSSSLDEIIAATESACAAVDMKTLDKNFVTLQSCMHEVLRAKGGNDYKISHIKKEMLLSQGMLPATMQCDREIWSLGFAYLNGVDYSAPMPTLAEEILENMEIGAICTRVENLTEK
;
A
#
# COMPACT_ATOMS: atom_id res chain seq x y z
N MET A 1 -3.82 -2.16 1.25
CA MET A 1 -3.23 -1.25 0.26
C MET A 1 -2.52 -0.15 1.04
N ASP A 2 -1.20 -0.18 1.05
CA ASP A 2 -0.35 0.83 1.69
C ASP A 2 0.49 1.59 0.66
N VAL A 3 1.08 2.73 1.04
CA VAL A 3 2.02 3.51 0.21
C VAL A 3 3.17 2.63 -0.28
N LEU A 4 3.66 1.72 0.56
CA LEU A 4 4.76 0.82 0.19
C LEU A 4 4.37 -0.13 -0.96
N ASP A 5 3.14 -0.67 -0.94
CA ASP A 5 2.61 -1.52 -2.01
C ASP A 5 2.47 -0.74 -3.33
N LEU A 6 2.00 0.50 -3.27
CA LEU A 6 1.76 1.34 -4.44
C LEU A 6 3.03 1.75 -5.17
N VAL A 7 4.16 1.83 -4.45
CA VAL A 7 5.37 2.51 -4.89
C VAL A 7 6.57 1.58 -4.86
N PHE A 8 7.01 1.25 -3.65
CA PHE A 8 8.30 0.61 -3.41
C PHE A 8 8.28 -0.81 -3.91
N PHE A 9 7.29 -1.62 -3.52
CA PHE A 9 7.24 -3.01 -3.94
C PHE A 9 6.98 -3.16 -5.43
N ARG A 10 6.19 -2.28 -6.04
CA ARG A 10 6.02 -2.27 -7.51
C ARG A 10 7.30 -1.88 -8.24
N ALA A 11 8.07 -0.93 -7.72
CA ALA A 11 9.37 -0.56 -8.30
C ALA A 11 10.37 -1.72 -8.16
N ILE A 12 10.45 -2.35 -6.98
CA ILE A 12 11.33 -3.49 -6.73
C ILE A 12 10.95 -4.70 -7.62
N GLN A 13 9.65 -5.02 -7.73
CA GLN A 13 9.17 -6.08 -8.62
C GLN A 13 9.54 -5.80 -10.08
N THR A 14 9.37 -4.55 -10.54
CA THR A 14 9.77 -4.13 -11.89
C THR A 14 11.27 -4.35 -12.10
N LEU A 15 12.09 -3.95 -11.11
CA LEU A 15 13.54 -4.12 -11.16
C LEU A 15 13.98 -5.58 -11.14
N GLN A 16 13.32 -6.44 -10.36
CA GLN A 16 13.60 -7.89 -10.34
C GLN A 16 13.33 -8.52 -11.72
N ILE A 17 12.24 -8.12 -12.39
CA ILE A 17 11.89 -8.59 -13.73
C ILE A 17 12.90 -8.10 -14.77
N GLU A 18 13.33 -6.84 -14.69
CA GLU A 18 14.26 -6.24 -15.66
C GLU A 18 15.72 -6.71 -15.48
N ARG A 19 16.14 -6.97 -14.24
CA ARG A 19 17.55 -7.23 -13.91
C ARG A 19 17.91 -8.71 -13.84
N TYR A 20 16.94 -9.61 -13.86
CA TYR A 20 17.16 -11.06 -13.68
C TYR A 20 18.10 -11.35 -12.50
N SER A 21 17.95 -10.60 -11.40
CA SER A 21 18.84 -10.70 -10.24
C SER A 21 18.84 -12.14 -9.75
N SER A 22 20.01 -12.77 -9.80
CA SER A 22 20.17 -14.21 -9.55
C SER A 22 20.84 -14.49 -8.21
N SER A 23 21.27 -13.43 -7.51
CA SER A 23 21.85 -13.47 -6.17
C SER A 23 21.17 -12.47 -5.23
N LEU A 24 21.26 -12.75 -3.92
CA LEU A 24 20.75 -11.88 -2.86
C LEU A 24 21.38 -10.48 -2.93
N ASP A 25 22.70 -10.41 -3.13
CA ASP A 25 23.45 -9.14 -3.18
C ASP A 25 23.00 -8.24 -4.33
N GLU A 26 22.69 -8.82 -5.50
CA GLU A 26 22.13 -8.08 -6.63
C GLU A 26 20.74 -7.53 -6.32
N ILE A 27 19.91 -8.27 -5.57
CA ILE A 27 18.58 -7.81 -5.16
C ILE A 27 18.70 -6.66 -4.15
N ILE A 28 19.62 -6.77 -3.17
CA ILE A 28 19.88 -5.72 -2.18
C ILE A 28 20.34 -4.45 -2.88
N ALA A 29 21.38 -4.53 -3.72
CA ALA A 29 21.92 -3.37 -4.43
C ALA A 29 20.89 -2.72 -5.36
N ALA A 30 20.06 -3.52 -6.05
CA ALA A 30 18.97 -3.00 -6.88
C ALA A 30 17.90 -2.30 -6.03
N THR A 31 17.57 -2.84 -4.87
CA THR A 31 16.58 -2.27 -3.94
C THR A 31 17.06 -0.95 -3.35
N GLU A 32 18.32 -0.87 -2.90
CA GLU A 32 18.93 0.36 -2.40
C GLU A 32 18.97 1.46 -3.48
N SER A 33 19.37 1.08 -4.70
CA SER A 33 19.38 1.99 -5.85
C SER A 33 17.98 2.50 -6.18
N ALA A 34 16.96 1.62 -6.16
CA ALA A 34 15.57 2.02 -6.34
C ALA A 34 15.13 3.02 -5.26
N CYS A 35 15.45 2.74 -4.01
CA CYS A 35 15.11 3.60 -2.87
C CYS A 35 15.74 4.99 -3.01
N ALA A 36 17.02 5.06 -3.39
CA ALA A 36 17.73 6.31 -3.63
C ALA A 36 17.20 7.08 -4.86
N ALA A 37 16.66 6.38 -5.86
CA ALA A 37 16.10 6.97 -7.07
C ALA A 37 14.68 7.55 -6.88
N VAL A 38 13.98 7.18 -5.79
CA VAL A 38 12.65 7.74 -5.50
C VAL A 38 12.79 9.20 -5.08
N ASP A 39 12.30 10.10 -5.93
CA ASP A 39 12.26 11.53 -5.63
C ASP A 39 10.99 11.93 -4.86
N MET A 40 11.06 13.09 -4.18
CA MET A 40 9.95 13.62 -3.37
C MET A 40 8.66 13.80 -4.16
N LYS A 41 8.75 14.20 -5.44
CA LYS A 41 7.56 14.43 -6.27
C LYS A 41 6.89 13.11 -6.64
N THR A 42 7.67 12.03 -6.77
CA THR A 42 7.14 10.67 -6.91
C THR A 42 6.36 10.29 -5.66
N LEU A 43 6.89 10.55 -4.46
CA LEU A 43 6.16 10.31 -3.20
C LEU A 43 4.86 11.11 -3.12
N ASP A 44 4.87 12.42 -3.41
CA ASP A 44 3.66 13.26 -3.39
C ASP A 44 2.55 12.69 -4.27
N LYS A 45 2.90 12.30 -5.50
CA LYS A 45 1.97 11.66 -6.45
C LYS A 45 1.38 10.37 -5.90
N ASN A 46 2.15 9.62 -5.11
CA ASN A 46 1.73 8.34 -4.57
C ASN A 46 0.86 8.50 -3.32
N PHE A 47 1.15 9.46 -2.44
CA PHE A 47 0.27 9.83 -1.35
C PHE A 47 -1.11 10.29 -1.85
N VAL A 48 -1.13 11.09 -2.91
CA VAL A 48 -2.38 11.51 -3.56
C VAL A 48 -3.11 10.32 -4.20
N THR A 49 -2.37 9.36 -4.76
CA THR A 49 -2.97 8.12 -5.29
C THR A 49 -3.58 7.29 -4.15
N LEU A 50 -2.88 7.14 -3.02
CA LEU A 50 -3.41 6.44 -1.85
C LEU A 50 -4.69 7.10 -1.34
N GLN A 51 -4.71 8.42 -1.21
CA GLN A 51 -5.92 9.15 -0.80
C GLN A 51 -7.09 8.94 -1.78
N SER A 52 -6.81 8.89 -3.09
CA SER A 52 -7.82 8.53 -4.10
C SER A 52 -8.36 7.12 -3.88
N CYS A 53 -7.48 6.15 -3.64
CA CYS A 53 -7.88 4.77 -3.34
C CYS A 53 -8.76 4.70 -2.09
N MET A 54 -8.43 5.43 -1.02
CA MET A 54 -9.25 5.47 0.20
C MET A 54 -10.67 5.97 -0.07
N HIS A 55 -10.84 6.96 -0.96
CA HIS A 55 -12.19 7.40 -1.36
C HIS A 55 -12.96 6.30 -2.09
N GLU A 56 -12.31 5.55 -2.98
CA GLU A 56 -12.95 4.43 -3.68
C GLU A 56 -13.27 3.26 -2.72
N VAL A 57 -12.41 2.98 -1.74
CA VAL A 57 -12.67 1.98 -0.69
C VAL A 57 -13.93 2.33 0.09
N LEU A 58 -14.11 3.62 0.45
CA LEU A 58 -15.33 4.08 1.12
C LEU A 58 -16.57 3.86 0.25
N ARG A 59 -16.50 4.17 -1.05
CA ARG A 59 -17.60 3.90 -2.00
C ARG A 59 -17.88 2.41 -2.17
N ALA A 60 -16.84 1.58 -2.15
CA ALA A 60 -16.92 0.13 -2.24
C ALA A 60 -17.21 -0.55 -0.88
N LYS A 61 -17.49 0.22 0.19
CA LYS A 61 -17.77 -0.30 1.54
C LYS A 61 -16.69 -1.26 2.06
N GLY A 62 -15.42 -0.93 1.83
CA GLY A 62 -14.29 -1.77 2.24
C GLY A 62 -13.87 -2.82 1.22
N GLY A 63 -14.56 -2.93 0.08
CA GLY A 63 -14.17 -3.83 -1.01
C GLY A 63 -12.90 -3.38 -1.73
N ASN A 64 -12.23 -4.34 -2.39
CA ASN A 64 -11.01 -4.12 -3.17
C ASN A 64 -11.25 -4.03 -4.69
N ASP A 65 -12.47 -4.32 -5.16
CA ASP A 65 -12.83 -4.25 -6.57
C ASP A 65 -13.22 -2.83 -6.98
N TYR A 66 -12.23 -1.95 -7.01
CA TYR A 66 -12.39 -0.58 -7.47
C TYR A 66 -11.28 -0.18 -8.43
N LYS A 67 -11.59 0.74 -9.33
CA LYS A 67 -10.61 1.33 -10.23
C LYS A 67 -9.92 2.48 -9.54
N ILE A 68 -8.59 2.53 -9.62
CA ILE A 68 -7.82 3.68 -9.13
C ILE A 68 -8.20 4.91 -9.96
N SER A 69 -8.65 5.97 -9.27
CA SER A 69 -9.06 7.21 -9.92
C SER A 69 -7.87 7.94 -10.56
N HIS A 70 -7.97 8.26 -11.85
CA HIS A 70 -6.92 8.95 -12.60
C HIS A 70 -7.11 10.48 -12.54
N ILE A 71 -6.53 11.14 -11.53
CA ILE A 71 -6.69 12.59 -11.33
C ILE A 71 -5.66 13.48 -12.06
N LYS A 72 -5.03 12.97 -13.13
CA LYS A 72 -4.01 13.69 -13.93
C LYS A 72 -2.87 14.28 -13.06
N LYS A 73 -2.38 13.51 -12.09
CA LYS A 73 -1.37 13.92 -11.10
C LYS A 73 -0.10 14.55 -11.70
N GLU A 74 0.36 14.07 -12.86
CA GLU A 74 1.52 14.66 -13.56
C GLU A 74 1.26 16.10 -14.03
N MET A 75 0.06 16.37 -14.54
CA MET A 75 -0.34 17.70 -15.00
C MET A 75 -0.49 18.66 -13.82
N LEU A 76 -1.09 18.20 -12.72
CA LEU A 76 -1.25 19.01 -11.51
C LEU A 76 0.11 19.34 -10.89
N LEU A 77 1.01 18.36 -10.81
CA LEU A 77 2.35 18.55 -10.29
C LEU A 77 3.17 19.52 -11.16
N SER A 78 3.10 19.42 -12.50
CA SER A 78 3.84 20.33 -13.39
C SER A 78 3.34 21.77 -13.31
N GLN A 79 2.08 21.97 -12.92
CA GLN A 79 1.47 23.29 -12.67
C GLN A 79 1.68 23.78 -11.23
N GLY A 80 2.30 23.00 -10.34
CA GLY A 80 2.41 23.34 -8.92
C GLY A 80 1.08 23.30 -8.16
N MET A 81 0.07 22.64 -8.72
CA MET A 81 -1.32 22.57 -8.25
C MET A 81 -1.68 21.18 -7.68
N LEU A 82 -0.70 20.30 -7.46
CA LEU A 82 -0.96 19.00 -6.86
C LEU A 82 -1.40 19.20 -5.40
N PRO A 83 -2.62 18.80 -5.02
CA PRO A 83 -3.10 18.99 -3.67
C PRO A 83 -2.35 18.06 -2.71
N ALA A 84 -1.92 18.58 -1.55
CA ALA A 84 -1.34 17.76 -0.48
C ALA A 84 -2.39 16.82 0.14
N THR A 85 -3.64 17.25 0.17
CA THR A 85 -4.78 16.49 0.71
C THR A 85 -5.93 16.52 -0.27
N MET A 86 -6.49 15.34 -0.56
CA MET A 86 -7.70 15.22 -1.36
C MET A 86 -8.93 15.51 -0.51
N GLN A 87 -9.81 16.35 -1.04
CA GLN A 87 -11.10 16.60 -0.40
C GLN A 87 -11.96 15.34 -0.51
N CYS A 88 -12.39 14.82 0.64
CA CYS A 88 -13.36 13.75 0.70
C CYS A 88 -14.76 14.36 0.62
N ASP A 89 -15.56 13.88 -0.33
CA ASP A 89 -16.96 14.30 -0.44
C ASP A 89 -17.71 13.93 0.84
N ARG A 90 -18.48 14.89 1.36
CA ARG A 90 -19.28 14.68 2.58
C ARG A 90 -20.23 13.50 2.41
N GLU A 91 -20.75 13.29 1.21
CA GLU A 91 -21.66 12.19 0.90
C GLU A 91 -20.97 10.83 1.04
N ILE A 92 -19.73 10.71 0.52
CA ILE A 92 -18.91 9.50 0.63
C ILE A 92 -18.55 9.23 2.09
N TRP A 93 -18.15 10.27 2.82
CA TRP A 93 -17.86 10.16 4.24
C TRP A 93 -19.07 9.69 5.03
N SER A 94 -20.25 10.29 4.80
CA SER A 94 -21.50 9.90 5.46
C SER A 94 -21.91 8.47 5.13
N LEU A 95 -21.70 8.02 3.89
CA LEU A 95 -21.97 6.64 3.48
C LEU A 95 -21.06 5.66 4.22
N GLY A 96 -19.76 5.94 4.28
CA GLY A 96 -18.80 5.13 5.03
C GLY A 96 -19.13 5.09 6.52
N PHE A 97 -19.44 6.24 7.12
CA PHE A 97 -19.82 6.34 8.53
C PHE A 97 -21.08 5.54 8.84
N ALA A 98 -22.13 5.66 8.02
CA ALA A 98 -23.37 4.90 8.19
C ALA A 98 -23.13 3.38 8.06
N TYR A 99 -22.27 2.98 7.11
CA TYR A 99 -21.91 1.57 6.94
C TYR A 99 -21.20 1.03 8.19
N LEU A 100 -20.15 1.69 8.67
CA LEU A 100 -19.37 1.23 9.82
C LEU A 100 -20.22 1.14 11.10
N ASN A 101 -21.14 2.08 11.33
CA ASN A 101 -22.05 2.03 12.49
C ASN A 101 -23.07 0.89 12.41
N GLY A 102 -23.36 0.38 11.20
CA GLY A 102 -24.28 -0.73 11.00
C GLY A 102 -23.61 -2.11 11.03
N VAL A 103 -22.29 -2.17 11.06
CA VAL A 103 -21.54 -3.44 11.07
C VAL A 103 -21.33 -3.89 12.52
N ASP A 104 -21.77 -5.12 12.82
CA ASP A 104 -21.45 -5.77 14.09
C ASP A 104 -20.06 -6.43 13.99
N TYR A 105 -19.06 -5.73 14.52
CA TYR A 105 -17.70 -6.24 14.59
C TYR A 105 -17.49 -7.31 15.67
N SER A 106 -18.43 -7.50 16.61
CA SER A 106 -18.23 -8.49 17.68
C SER A 106 -18.17 -9.94 17.16
N ALA A 107 -18.82 -10.21 16.03
CA ALA A 107 -18.83 -11.52 15.39
C ALA A 107 -17.53 -11.86 14.61
N PRO A 108 -16.98 -10.99 13.73
CA PRO A 108 -15.75 -11.31 12.99
C PRO A 108 -14.44 -11.09 13.78
N MET A 109 -14.45 -10.25 14.82
CA MET A 109 -13.21 -9.89 15.55
C MET A 109 -12.48 -11.07 16.20
N PRO A 110 -13.15 -12.09 16.77
CA PRO A 110 -12.46 -13.27 17.30
C PRO A 110 -11.72 -14.07 16.22
N THR A 111 -12.35 -14.29 15.06
CA THR A 111 -11.72 -14.99 13.93
C THR A 111 -10.51 -14.20 13.41
N LEU A 112 -10.65 -12.90 13.27
CA LEU A 112 -9.53 -12.05 12.85
C LEU A 112 -8.37 -12.07 13.86
N ALA A 113 -8.66 -12.11 15.17
CA ALA A 113 -7.63 -12.20 16.19
C ALA A 113 -6.86 -13.53 16.13
N GLU A 114 -7.56 -14.64 15.84
CA GLU A 114 -6.94 -15.96 15.64
C GLU A 114 -6.04 -15.96 14.39
N GLU A 115 -6.52 -15.43 13.26
CA GLU A 115 -5.73 -15.29 12.02
C GLU A 115 -4.48 -14.41 12.23
N ILE A 116 -4.60 -13.32 12.98
CA ILE A 116 -3.45 -12.45 13.31
C ILE A 116 -2.42 -13.23 14.13
N LEU A 117 -2.86 -14.03 15.10
CA LEU A 117 -1.97 -14.83 15.93
C LEU A 117 -1.22 -15.87 15.08
N GLU A 118 -1.93 -16.60 14.22
CA GLU A 118 -1.32 -17.56 13.28
C GLU A 118 -0.28 -16.90 12.37
N ASN A 119 -0.60 -15.72 11.82
CA ASN A 119 0.33 -14.97 10.98
C ASN A 119 1.57 -14.50 11.75
N MET A 120 1.42 -14.11 13.02
CA MET A 120 2.55 -13.76 13.88
C MET A 120 3.43 -14.98 14.20
N GLU A 121 2.84 -16.15 14.41
CA GLU A 121 3.58 -17.39 14.61
C GLU A 121 4.42 -17.75 13.37
N ILE A 122 3.85 -17.62 12.17
CA ILE A 122 4.59 -17.79 10.91
C ILE A 122 5.78 -16.83 10.82
N GLY A 123 5.58 -15.56 11.17
CA GLY A 123 6.67 -14.56 11.19
C GLY A 123 7.82 -14.94 12.13
N ALA A 124 7.49 -15.48 13.31
CA ALA A 124 8.50 -15.96 14.27
C ALA A 124 9.26 -17.19 13.73
N ILE A 125 8.58 -18.08 13.02
CA ILE A 125 9.21 -19.24 12.36
C ILE A 125 10.14 -18.78 11.24
N CYS A 126 9.71 -17.86 10.36
CA CYS A 126 10.55 -17.30 9.30
C CYS A 126 11.84 -16.69 9.86
N THR A 127 11.72 -15.86 10.90
CA THR A 127 12.87 -15.27 11.60
C THR A 127 13.81 -16.35 12.15
N ARG A 128 13.27 -17.44 12.71
CA ARG A 128 14.08 -18.55 13.24
C ARG A 128 14.84 -19.27 12.12
N VAL A 129 14.22 -19.46 10.96
CA VAL A 129 14.85 -20.10 9.80
C VAL A 129 15.98 -19.26 9.24
N GLU A 130 15.77 -17.94 9.08
CA GLU A 130 16.80 -17.00 8.59
C GLU A 130 18.08 -17.06 9.44
N ASN A 131 17.92 -17.05 10.77
CA ASN A 131 19.04 -17.17 11.72
C ASN A 131 19.78 -18.52 11.67
N LEU A 132 19.16 -19.56 11.11
CA LEU A 132 19.81 -20.87 10.93
C LEU A 132 20.59 -20.96 9.61
N THR A 133 20.23 -20.14 8.62
CA THR A 133 20.87 -20.07 7.30
C THR A 133 22.06 -19.10 7.23
N GLU A 134 22.24 -18.22 8.21
CA GLU A 134 23.41 -17.30 8.30
C GLU A 134 24.66 -17.93 8.96
N LYS A 135 24.77 -19.27 8.96
CA LYS A 135 25.94 -20.03 9.44
C LYS A 135 26.54 -20.91 8.35
#